data_AF-A0A370HYD8-F1
#
_entry.id   AF-A0A370HYD8-F1
#
_cell.length_a   1.000
_cell.length_b   1.000
_cell.length_c   1.000
_cell.angle_alpha   90.00
_cell.angle_beta   90.00
_cell.angle_gamma   90.00
#
_symmetry.space_group_name_H-M   'P 1'
#
loop_
_entity.id
_entity.type
_entity.pdbx_description
1 polymer ?
#
loop_
_entity_poly.entity_id
_entity_poly.type
_entity_poly.pdbx_seq_one_letter_code
_entity_poly.pdbx_strand_id
1 'polypeptide(L)'
;MTKSSEGDAHDAPGVAVKVGELAAATGLSVRSLHYYDEIGLLSPSWRTSAGHRLYSARDVERLYRIGLLRQLGLRLDEVAAALTDPDWDLLTAIHQHITRLDQSLGMEHRLRNRLAAMIDTLARHGEPDIHELLDTLEDMAMLNTNVRRRIPTLVYRDIAAAHAFLTTVFGFEPGRIERAPDDTVYHAEVTAGDGVIWLHQVSERFGLQSPQTLGACTEGMSIIVDDVDAHYQHTEQQGADIVYPPTDQPYGYREYSARDLEQRLWSFMSPLA
;
A
#
# COMPACT_ATOMS: atom_id res chain seq x y z
N MET A 1 45.97 5.62 -35.71
CA MET A 1 46.99 5.05 -34.79
C MET A 1 47.58 6.23 -34.06
N THR A 2 47.41 6.43 -32.76
CA THR A 2 47.69 5.50 -31.66
C THR A 2 46.86 5.88 -30.41
N LYS A 3 46.63 4.88 -29.55
CA LYS A 3 45.92 4.85 -28.26
C LYS A 3 46.63 5.63 -27.14
N SER A 4 45.89 5.75 -26.02
CA SER A 4 46.31 5.99 -24.62
C SER A 4 46.21 7.47 -24.18
N SER A 5 45.46 7.82 -23.14
CA SER A 5 45.54 7.26 -21.78
C SER A 5 44.21 6.93 -21.10
N GLU A 6 44.11 5.68 -20.64
CA GLU A 6 43.30 5.23 -19.50
C GLU A 6 43.96 5.66 -18.18
N GLY A 7 43.14 6.04 -17.19
CA GLY A 7 43.49 6.45 -15.82
C GLY A 7 42.56 7.60 -15.41
N ASP A 8 41.58 7.47 -14.51
CA ASP A 8 41.70 6.96 -13.14
C ASP A 8 40.48 6.15 -12.68
N ALA A 9 40.74 4.87 -12.40
CA ALA A 9 39.90 3.94 -11.65
C ALA A 9 40.75 3.33 -10.52
N HIS A 10 41.37 4.18 -9.70
CA HIS A 10 42.13 3.77 -8.52
C HIS A 10 41.42 4.33 -7.28
N ASP A 11 40.64 3.47 -6.61
CA ASP A 11 40.72 3.20 -5.16
C ASP A 11 39.40 2.65 -4.56
N ALA A 12 38.71 1.76 -5.30
CA ALA A 12 37.72 0.88 -4.68
C ALA A 12 38.40 -0.47 -4.37
N PRO A 13 38.41 -0.95 -3.10
CA PRO A 13 39.00 -2.23 -2.77
C PRO A 13 38.22 -3.38 -3.44
N GLY A 14 38.90 -4.52 -3.63
CA GLY A 14 38.59 -5.57 -4.61
C GLY A 14 37.25 -6.32 -4.54
N VAL A 15 36.27 -5.87 -3.75
CA VAL A 15 34.88 -6.36 -3.82
C VAL A 15 33.94 -5.19 -3.48
N ALA A 16 33.66 -4.35 -4.47
CA ALA A 16 32.67 -3.28 -4.36
C ALA A 16 31.50 -3.58 -5.31
N VAL A 17 30.29 -3.69 -4.75
CA VAL A 17 29.08 -4.05 -5.48
C VAL A 17 28.43 -2.78 -6.01
N LYS A 18 28.07 -2.76 -7.30
CA LYS A 18 27.35 -1.62 -7.89
C LYS A 18 25.90 -1.65 -7.41
N VAL A 19 25.27 -0.47 -7.30
CA VAL A 19 23.87 -0.35 -6.83
C VAL A 19 22.89 -1.27 -7.57
N GLY A 20 23.04 -1.46 -8.89
CA GLY A 20 22.16 -2.33 -9.68
C GLY A 20 22.38 -3.82 -9.40
N GLU A 21 23.63 -4.23 -9.15
CA GLU A 21 23.96 -5.60 -8.77
C GLU A 21 23.46 -5.91 -7.34
N LEU A 22 23.56 -4.92 -6.44
CA LEU A 22 23.04 -5.03 -5.08
C LEU A 22 21.51 -5.09 -5.04
N ALA A 23 20.83 -4.29 -5.87
CA ALA A 23 19.38 -4.32 -6.06
C ALA A 23 18.90 -5.69 -6.55
N ALA A 24 19.52 -6.21 -7.61
CA ALA A 24 19.20 -7.53 -8.16
C ALA A 24 19.42 -8.66 -7.14
N ALA A 25 20.50 -8.60 -6.35
CA ALA A 25 20.82 -9.62 -5.34
C ALA A 25 19.89 -9.60 -4.11
N THR A 26 19.27 -8.45 -3.79
CA THR A 26 18.44 -8.27 -2.59
C THR A 26 16.94 -8.20 -2.87
N GLY A 27 16.53 -8.15 -4.14
CA GLY A 27 15.12 -7.96 -4.53
C GLY A 27 14.58 -6.57 -4.20
N LEU A 28 15.44 -5.63 -3.80
CA LEU A 28 15.11 -4.23 -3.55
C LEU A 28 15.37 -3.42 -4.81
N SER A 29 14.54 -2.40 -5.06
CA SER A 29 14.80 -1.48 -6.17
C SER A 29 16.06 -0.64 -5.90
N VAL A 30 16.78 -0.25 -6.97
CA VAL A 30 17.89 0.75 -6.89
C VAL A 30 17.42 2.03 -6.19
N ARG A 31 16.15 2.38 -6.40
CA ARG A 31 15.50 3.49 -5.73
C ARG A 31 15.38 3.30 -4.22
N SER A 32 15.02 2.11 -3.74
CA SER A 32 14.99 1.79 -2.30
C SER A 32 16.38 1.99 -1.68
N LEU A 33 17.44 1.60 -2.40
CA LEU A 33 18.83 1.82 -1.97
C LEU A 33 19.25 3.29 -2.00
N HIS A 34 18.73 4.09 -2.95
CA HIS A 34 18.93 5.54 -2.96
C HIS A 34 18.15 6.24 -1.86
N TYR A 35 16.91 5.83 -1.59
CA TYR A 35 16.13 6.34 -0.47
C TYR A 35 16.80 6.01 0.87
N TYR A 36 17.34 4.80 1.03
CA TYR A 36 18.12 4.45 2.21
C TYR A 36 19.40 5.29 2.35
N ASP A 37 20.03 5.67 1.24
CA ASP A 37 21.16 6.62 1.24
C ASP A 37 20.72 8.04 1.63
N GLU A 38 19.60 8.52 1.09
CA GLU A 38 19.03 9.86 1.38
C GLU A 38 18.63 10.03 2.85
N ILE A 39 18.01 9.00 3.46
CA ILE A 39 17.63 9.02 4.88
C ILE A 39 18.78 8.58 5.81
N GLY A 40 19.96 8.28 5.26
CA GLY A 40 21.13 7.83 6.02
C GLY A 40 21.02 6.42 6.62
N LEU A 41 20.03 5.63 6.22
CA LEU A 41 19.82 4.26 6.67
C LEU A 41 20.89 3.31 6.09
N LEU A 42 21.26 3.49 4.83
CA LEU A 42 22.34 2.78 4.15
C LEU A 42 23.00 3.68 3.11
N SER A 43 24.21 4.14 3.40
CA SER A 43 25.01 4.94 2.47
C SER A 43 26.11 4.10 1.81
N PRO A 44 26.44 4.36 0.54
CA PRO A 44 27.51 3.66 -0.16
C PRO A 44 28.88 4.07 0.41
N SER A 45 29.76 3.09 0.60
CA SER A 45 31.14 3.34 1.04
C SER A 45 31.93 4.21 0.05
N TRP A 46 31.64 4.11 -1.26
CA TRP A 46 32.32 4.90 -2.28
C TRP A 46 31.40 5.38 -3.41
N ARG A 47 31.91 6.35 -4.16
CA ARG A 47 31.39 6.74 -5.46
C ARG A 47 32.51 6.70 -6.48
N THR A 48 32.22 6.23 -7.69
CA THR A 48 33.14 6.33 -8.82
C THR A 48 33.32 7.79 -9.25
N SER A 49 34.35 8.08 -10.04
CA SER A 49 34.57 9.39 -10.69
C SER A 49 33.37 9.85 -11.55
N ALA A 50 32.60 8.90 -12.08
CA ALA A 50 31.36 9.14 -12.82
C ALA A 50 30.10 9.25 -11.92
N GLY A 51 30.25 9.20 -10.59
CA GLY A 51 29.15 9.38 -9.62
C GLY A 51 28.39 8.10 -9.23
N HIS A 52 28.68 6.94 -9.84
CA HIS A 52 28.03 5.68 -9.48
C HIS A 52 28.37 5.23 -8.05
N ARG A 53 27.34 4.80 -7.30
CA ARG A 53 27.46 4.26 -5.95
C ARG A 53 28.09 2.87 -5.95
N LEU A 54 29.03 2.68 -5.02
CA LEU A 54 29.75 1.44 -4.78
C LEU A 54 29.59 1.05 -3.31
N TYR A 55 29.07 -0.14 -3.09
CA TYR A 55 28.79 -0.69 -1.77
C TYR A 55 29.88 -1.68 -1.38
N SER A 56 30.46 -1.48 -0.20
CA SER A 56 31.40 -2.43 0.38
C SER A 56 30.68 -3.67 0.92
N ALA A 57 31.42 -4.72 1.22
CA ALA A 57 30.87 -5.88 1.93
C ALA A 57 30.17 -5.50 3.25
N ARG A 58 30.65 -4.46 3.95
CA ARG A 58 30.02 -3.95 5.19
C ARG A 58 28.68 -3.28 4.92
N ASP A 59 28.54 -2.60 3.79
CA ASP A 59 27.27 -1.99 3.39
C ASP A 59 26.25 -3.07 3.01
N VAL A 60 26.71 -4.13 2.31
CA VAL A 60 25.87 -5.29 1.98
C VAL A 60 25.43 -6.02 3.26
N GLU A 61 26.32 -6.19 4.23
CA GLU A 61 25.97 -6.75 5.54
C GLU A 61 24.95 -5.87 6.29
N ARG A 62 25.13 -4.55 6.27
CA ARG A 62 24.15 -3.61 6.84
C ARG A 62 22.79 -3.71 6.15
N LEU A 63 22.77 -3.84 4.82
CA LEU A 63 21.55 -4.04 4.04
C LEU A 63 20.85 -5.35 4.38
N TYR A 64 21.61 -6.44 4.56
CA TYR A 64 21.08 -7.71 5.02
C TYR A 64 20.41 -7.57 6.39
N ARG A 65 21.02 -6.83 7.33
CA ARG A 65 20.41 -6.54 8.64
C ARG A 65 19.14 -5.68 8.52
N ILE A 66 19.12 -4.68 7.64
CA ILE A 66 17.89 -3.90 7.33
C ILE A 66 16.77 -4.85 6.87
N GLY A 67 17.07 -5.75 5.93
CA GLY A 67 16.12 -6.73 5.40
C GLY A 67 15.56 -7.66 6.48
N LEU A 68 16.43 -8.22 7.32
CA LEU A 68 16.05 -9.12 8.41
C LEU A 68 15.14 -8.42 9.44
N LEU A 69 15.45 -7.18 9.81
CA LEU A 69 14.63 -6.41 10.76
C LEU A 69 13.27 -6.00 10.19
N ARG A 70 13.23 -5.66 8.89
CA ARG A 70 11.97 -5.38 8.18
C ARG A 70 11.06 -6.60 8.10
N GLN A 71 11.64 -7.79 7.90
CA GLN A 71 10.89 -9.05 7.92
C GLN A 71 10.33 -9.38 9.30
N LEU A 72 10.95 -8.89 10.37
CA LEU A 72 10.43 -8.97 11.75
C LEU A 72 9.37 -7.88 12.05
N GLY A 73 8.91 -7.14 11.03
CA GLY A 73 7.81 -6.19 11.15
C GLY A 73 8.21 -4.83 11.74
N LEU A 74 9.50 -4.54 11.89
CA LEU A 74 9.95 -3.23 12.37
C LEU A 74 9.73 -2.14 11.32
N ARG A 75 9.37 -0.95 11.80
CA ARG A 75 9.28 0.26 10.97
C ARG A 75 10.67 0.80 10.65
N LEU A 76 10.80 1.57 9.58
CA LEU A 76 12.11 2.07 9.09
C LEU A 76 12.85 2.94 10.12
N ASP A 77 12.12 3.69 10.94
CA ASP A 77 12.66 4.48 12.06
C ASP A 77 13.22 3.60 13.19
N GLU A 78 12.53 2.50 13.52
CA GLU A 78 12.99 1.50 14.50
C GLU A 78 14.22 0.74 13.97
N VAL A 79 14.25 0.43 12.68
CA VAL A 79 15.40 -0.19 12.01
C VAL A 79 16.62 0.76 12.00
N ALA A 80 16.40 2.06 11.76
CA ALA A 80 17.49 3.05 11.81
C ALA A 80 18.10 3.16 13.20
N ALA A 81 17.26 3.21 14.24
CA ALA A 81 17.71 3.20 15.64
C ALA A 81 18.50 1.92 15.96
N ALA A 82 17.99 0.77 15.53
CA ALA A 82 18.60 -0.54 15.75
C ALA A 82 20.00 -0.71 15.15
N LEU A 83 20.23 -0.09 14.00
CA LEU A 83 21.49 -0.21 13.27
C LEU A 83 22.53 0.83 13.67
N THR A 84 22.16 1.79 14.52
CA THR A 84 23.01 2.90 14.96
C THR A 84 23.42 2.75 16.42
N ASP A 85 22.59 2.11 17.24
CA ASP A 85 22.85 1.83 18.63
C ASP A 85 23.70 0.53 18.79
N PRO A 86 24.94 0.61 19.30
CA PRO A 86 25.79 -0.56 19.52
C PRO A 86 25.27 -1.51 20.59
N ASP A 87 24.43 -1.00 21.50
CA ASP A 87 23.80 -1.76 22.57
C ASP A 87 22.40 -2.28 22.14
N TRP A 88 22.00 -2.04 20.89
CA TRP A 88 20.73 -2.53 20.39
C TRP A 88 20.72 -4.05 20.35
N ASP A 89 19.77 -4.61 21.09
CA ASP A 89 19.66 -6.04 21.29
C ASP A 89 18.58 -6.65 20.39
N LEU A 90 19.02 -7.41 19.39
CA LEU A 90 18.14 -8.20 18.51
C LEU A 90 17.25 -9.14 19.31
N LEU A 91 17.77 -9.71 20.40
CA LEU A 91 17.03 -10.62 21.26
C LEU A 91 15.86 -9.90 21.93
N THR A 92 16.10 -8.71 22.50
CA THR A 92 15.05 -7.84 23.05
C THR A 92 14.00 -7.45 22.01
N ALA A 93 14.40 -7.08 20.78
CA ALA A 93 13.45 -6.72 19.73
C ALA A 93 12.59 -7.91 19.27
N ILE A 94 13.18 -9.11 19.14
CA ILE A 94 12.44 -10.34 18.83
C ILE A 94 11.49 -10.69 19.99
N HIS A 95 11.92 -10.55 21.24
CA HIS A 95 11.05 -10.77 22.40
C HIS A 95 9.88 -9.79 22.44
N GLN A 96 10.10 -8.51 22.12
CA GLN A 96 9.02 -7.53 22.00
C GLN A 96 8.05 -7.89 20.86
N HIS A 97 8.55 -8.42 19.75
CA HIS A 97 7.72 -8.88 18.65
C HIS A 97 6.87 -10.10 19.03
N ILE A 98 7.48 -11.13 19.62
CA ILE A 98 6.78 -12.30 20.16
C ILE A 98 5.73 -11.85 21.17
N THR A 99 6.08 -10.96 22.09
CA THR A 99 5.14 -10.41 23.09
C THR A 99 3.92 -9.75 22.43
N ARG A 100 4.11 -8.98 21.35
CA ARG A 100 3.01 -8.34 20.61
C ARG A 100 2.12 -9.36 19.90
N LEU A 101 2.71 -10.38 19.29
CA LEU A 101 1.97 -11.48 18.66
C LEU A 101 1.17 -12.28 19.70
N ASP A 102 1.77 -12.60 20.84
CA ASP A 102 1.13 -13.32 21.94
C ASP A 102 -0.03 -12.52 22.53
N GLN A 103 0.10 -11.20 22.66
CA GLN A 103 -1.00 -10.31 23.07
C GLN A 103 -2.17 -10.35 22.07
N SER A 104 -1.88 -10.28 20.76
CA SER A 104 -2.89 -10.37 19.71
C SER A 104 -3.61 -11.72 19.72
N LEU A 105 -2.86 -12.82 19.76
CA LEU A 105 -3.41 -14.17 19.85
C LEU A 105 -4.23 -14.36 21.13
N GLY A 106 -3.78 -13.81 22.26
CA GLY A 106 -4.51 -13.86 23.52
C GLY A 106 -5.84 -13.10 23.48
N MET A 107 -5.90 -11.95 22.81
CA MET A 107 -7.15 -11.20 22.60
C MET A 107 -8.12 -11.98 21.69
N GLU A 108 -7.65 -12.50 20.56
CA GLU A 108 -8.47 -13.28 19.63
C GLU A 108 -9.00 -14.56 20.28
N HIS A 109 -8.16 -15.27 21.03
CA HIS A 109 -8.55 -16.48 21.74
C HIS A 109 -9.60 -16.20 22.82
N ARG A 110 -9.50 -15.08 23.53
CA ARG A 110 -10.51 -14.64 24.51
C ARG A 110 -11.86 -14.41 23.85
N LEU A 111 -11.91 -13.59 22.78
CA LEU A 111 -13.16 -13.35 22.07
C LEU A 111 -13.75 -14.66 21.52
N ARG A 112 -12.93 -15.51 20.90
CA ARG A 112 -13.37 -16.82 20.38
C ARG A 112 -14.02 -17.66 21.46
N ASN A 113 -13.37 -17.80 22.61
CA ASN A 113 -13.90 -18.63 23.70
C ASN A 113 -15.19 -18.02 24.29
N ARG A 114 -15.27 -16.69 24.35
CA ARG A 114 -16.48 -16.01 24.83
C ARG A 114 -17.65 -16.16 23.87
N LEU A 115 -17.43 -15.99 22.57
CA LEU A 115 -18.44 -16.26 21.54
C LEU A 115 -18.88 -17.73 21.56
N ALA A 116 -17.95 -18.67 21.77
CA ALA A 116 -18.28 -20.09 21.91
C ALA A 116 -19.17 -20.36 23.14
N ALA A 117 -18.86 -19.76 24.30
CA ALA A 117 -19.70 -19.86 25.49
C ALA A 117 -21.09 -19.24 25.27
N MET A 118 -21.16 -18.11 24.57
CA MET A 118 -22.41 -17.42 24.26
C MET A 118 -23.30 -18.25 23.32
N ILE A 119 -22.72 -19.01 22.38
CA ILE A 119 -23.46 -19.99 21.56
C ILE A 119 -24.14 -21.04 22.46
N ASP A 120 -23.43 -21.58 23.45
CA ASP A 120 -24.00 -22.55 24.38
C ASP A 120 -25.11 -21.93 25.26
N THR A 121 -24.93 -20.67 25.69
CA THR A 121 -25.94 -19.92 26.47
C THR A 121 -27.20 -19.67 25.65
N LEU A 122 -27.05 -19.17 24.42
CA LEU A 122 -28.16 -18.95 23.48
C LEU A 122 -28.90 -20.25 23.16
N ALA A 123 -28.17 -21.35 22.96
CA ALA A 123 -28.77 -22.67 22.70
C ALA A 123 -29.60 -23.20 23.88
N ARG A 124 -29.24 -22.85 25.12
CA ARG A 124 -29.91 -23.32 26.35
C ARG A 124 -31.03 -22.41 26.84
N HIS A 125 -30.87 -21.09 26.69
CA HIS A 125 -31.71 -20.09 27.37
C HIS A 125 -32.37 -19.09 26.42
N GLY A 126 -32.03 -19.10 25.12
CA GLY A 126 -32.63 -18.23 24.10
C GLY A 126 -32.07 -16.80 24.05
N GLU A 127 -31.51 -16.29 25.15
CA GLU A 127 -30.86 -14.98 25.22
C GLU A 127 -29.63 -15.01 26.15
N PRO A 128 -28.58 -14.21 25.88
CA PRO A 128 -27.41 -14.08 26.74
C PRO A 128 -27.61 -12.99 27.80
N ASP A 129 -26.89 -13.10 28.91
CA ASP A 129 -26.94 -12.08 29.97
C ASP A 129 -26.29 -10.76 29.52
N ILE A 130 -26.76 -9.64 30.09
CA ILE A 130 -26.28 -8.30 29.72
C ILE A 130 -24.78 -8.11 30.03
N HIS A 131 -24.25 -8.70 31.12
CA HIS A 131 -22.83 -8.62 31.43
C HIS A 131 -22.00 -9.44 30.44
N GLU A 132 -22.52 -10.57 29.97
CA GLU A 132 -21.87 -11.38 28.94
C GLU A 132 -21.81 -10.64 27.60
N LEU A 133 -22.88 -9.92 27.24
CA LEU A 133 -22.90 -9.04 26.07
C LEU A 133 -21.92 -7.87 26.19
N LEU A 134 -21.90 -7.19 27.33
CA LEU A 134 -21.00 -6.05 27.56
C LEU A 134 -19.52 -6.47 27.50
N ASP A 135 -19.15 -7.57 28.17
CA ASP A 135 -17.79 -8.11 28.11
C ASP A 135 -17.39 -8.50 26.67
N THR A 136 -18.33 -9.08 25.92
CA THR A 136 -18.10 -9.45 24.51
C THR A 136 -17.91 -8.21 23.64
N LEU A 137 -18.72 -7.18 23.85
CA LEU A 137 -18.61 -5.90 23.14
C LEU A 137 -17.29 -5.18 23.45
N GLU A 138 -16.81 -5.27 24.70
CA GLU A 138 -15.51 -4.73 25.11
C GLU A 138 -14.35 -5.48 24.44
N ASP A 139 -14.35 -6.81 24.45
CA ASP A 139 -13.34 -7.63 23.75
C ASP A 139 -13.38 -7.40 22.22
N MET A 140 -14.57 -7.21 21.64
CA MET A 140 -14.75 -6.84 20.23
C MET A 140 -14.21 -5.43 19.93
N ALA A 141 -14.46 -4.46 20.80
CA ALA A 141 -13.96 -3.09 20.67
C ALA A 141 -12.43 -3.01 20.80
N MET A 142 -11.85 -3.79 21.71
CA MET A 142 -10.40 -3.90 21.88
C MET A 142 -9.73 -4.56 20.66
N LEU A 143 -10.37 -5.55 20.04
CA LEU A 143 -9.92 -6.11 18.75
C LEU A 143 -10.11 -5.15 17.56
N ASN A 144 -11.02 -4.18 17.69
CA ASN A 144 -11.26 -3.11 16.73
C ASN A 144 -10.29 -1.92 16.88
N THR A 145 -9.32 -1.97 17.80
CA THR A 145 -8.19 -1.05 17.78
C THR A 145 -7.19 -1.34 16.65
N ASN A 146 -7.37 -2.47 15.95
CA ASN A 146 -6.71 -2.76 14.68
C ASN A 146 -7.66 -2.43 13.52
N VAL A 147 -7.34 -1.41 12.72
CA VAL A 147 -8.01 -1.15 11.44
C VAL A 147 -7.86 -2.38 10.54
N ARG A 148 -8.94 -3.13 10.30
CA ARG A 148 -8.91 -4.41 9.58
C ARG A 148 -8.88 -4.27 8.05
N ARG A 149 -9.68 -3.36 7.51
CA ARG A 149 -9.76 -3.07 6.06
C ARG A 149 -10.34 -1.67 5.86
N ARG A 150 -9.78 -0.92 4.91
CA ARG A 150 -10.37 0.34 4.44
C ARG A 150 -11.22 0.05 3.20
N ILE A 151 -12.42 0.61 3.16
CA ILE A 151 -13.29 0.58 1.97
C ILE A 151 -13.57 2.04 1.61
N PRO A 152 -12.99 2.57 0.52
CA PRO A 152 -13.31 3.92 0.07
C PRO A 152 -14.75 3.96 -0.45
N THR A 153 -15.44 5.07 -0.16
CA THR A 153 -16.75 5.37 -0.73
C THR A 153 -16.61 6.56 -1.67
N LEU A 154 -16.94 6.36 -2.94
CA LEU A 154 -16.95 7.40 -3.96
C LEU A 154 -18.38 7.84 -4.25
N VAL A 155 -18.57 9.15 -4.33
CA VAL A 155 -19.89 9.75 -4.54
C VAL A 155 -20.06 10.14 -6.01
N TYR A 156 -21.17 9.70 -6.60
CA TYR A 156 -21.56 9.99 -7.99
C TYR A 156 -23.02 10.46 -8.05
N ARG A 157 -23.37 11.24 -9.08
CA ARG A 157 -24.76 11.58 -9.40
C ARG A 157 -25.45 10.42 -10.12
N ASP A 158 -24.73 9.77 -11.03
CA ASP A 158 -25.21 8.58 -11.74
C ASP A 158 -24.31 7.37 -11.43
N ILE A 159 -24.72 6.59 -10.43
CA ILE A 159 -23.98 5.39 -10.00
C ILE A 159 -23.92 4.34 -11.11
N ALA A 160 -24.98 4.19 -11.91
CA ALA A 160 -25.02 3.18 -12.97
C ALA A 160 -24.01 3.52 -14.07
N ALA A 161 -23.96 4.78 -14.49
CA ALA A 161 -22.97 5.28 -15.43
C ALA A 161 -21.54 5.17 -14.86
N ALA A 162 -21.35 5.52 -13.58
CA ALA A 162 -20.05 5.41 -12.91
C ALA A 162 -19.56 3.96 -12.86
N HIS A 163 -20.40 3.03 -12.44
CA HIS A 163 -20.08 1.61 -12.44
C HIS A 163 -19.71 1.11 -13.84
N ALA A 164 -20.48 1.46 -14.86
CA ALA A 164 -20.20 1.09 -16.25
C ALA A 164 -18.87 1.68 -16.76
N PHE A 165 -18.58 2.94 -16.44
CA PHE A 165 -17.34 3.60 -16.80
C PHE A 165 -16.14 2.94 -16.11
N LEU A 166 -16.17 2.77 -14.79
CA LEU A 166 -15.05 2.22 -14.02
C LEU A 166 -14.72 0.79 -14.46
N THR A 167 -15.73 0.00 -14.83
CA THR A 167 -15.52 -1.37 -15.31
C THR A 167 -15.04 -1.42 -16.76
N THR A 168 -15.59 -0.60 -17.65
CA THR A 168 -15.25 -0.64 -19.09
C THR A 168 -13.95 0.10 -19.40
N VAL A 169 -13.80 1.31 -18.85
CA VAL A 169 -12.72 2.25 -19.18
C VAL A 169 -11.47 1.99 -18.36
N PHE A 170 -11.63 1.72 -17.06
CA PHE A 170 -10.53 1.40 -16.15
C PHE A 170 -10.36 -0.09 -15.87
N GLY A 171 -11.20 -0.96 -16.45
CA GLY A 171 -11.02 -2.40 -16.36
C GLY A 171 -11.26 -2.98 -14.96
N PHE A 172 -11.96 -2.27 -14.06
CA PHE A 172 -12.31 -2.82 -12.75
C PHE A 172 -13.30 -3.96 -12.87
N GLU A 173 -13.26 -4.89 -11.92
CA GLU A 173 -14.21 -5.98 -11.87
C GLU A 173 -15.58 -5.47 -11.35
N PRO A 174 -16.69 -5.83 -12.02
CA PRO A 174 -18.02 -5.40 -11.60
C PRO A 174 -18.41 -6.07 -10.27
N GLY A 175 -19.02 -5.30 -9.38
CA GLY A 175 -19.55 -5.79 -8.10
C GLY A 175 -21.08 -5.77 -8.05
N ARG A 176 -21.62 -5.84 -6.83
CA ARG A 176 -23.08 -5.80 -6.63
C ARG A 176 -23.64 -4.42 -6.99
N ILE A 177 -24.83 -4.38 -7.58
CA ILE A 177 -25.61 -3.16 -7.80
C ILE A 177 -26.93 -3.31 -7.06
N GLU A 178 -27.26 -2.35 -6.19
CA GLU A 178 -28.51 -2.32 -5.44
C GLU A 178 -29.43 -1.21 -5.95
N ARG A 179 -30.71 -1.56 -6.07
CA ARG A 179 -31.74 -0.73 -6.70
C ARG A 179 -32.96 -0.59 -5.82
N ALA A 180 -33.55 0.59 -5.84
CA ALA A 180 -34.87 0.84 -5.26
C ALA A 180 -35.97 0.23 -6.16
N PRO A 181 -37.23 0.10 -5.68
CA PRO A 181 -38.35 -0.43 -6.46
C PRO A 181 -38.66 0.35 -7.75
N ASP A 182 -38.25 1.61 -7.83
CA ASP A 182 -38.39 2.47 -9.02
C ASP A 182 -37.19 2.35 -10.00
N ASP A 183 -36.35 1.33 -9.81
CA ASP A 183 -35.14 1.03 -10.57
C ASP A 183 -33.95 2.00 -10.35
N THR A 184 -34.09 2.97 -9.44
CA THR A 184 -32.99 3.89 -9.09
C THR A 184 -31.85 3.13 -8.40
N VAL A 185 -30.63 3.23 -8.94
CA VAL A 185 -29.43 2.69 -8.29
C VAL A 185 -29.02 3.62 -7.14
N TYR A 186 -29.07 3.11 -5.91
CA TYR A 186 -28.66 3.88 -4.72
C TYR A 186 -27.30 3.46 -4.15
N HIS A 187 -26.81 2.27 -4.53
CA HIS A 187 -25.51 1.74 -4.14
C HIS A 187 -24.97 0.78 -5.20
N ALA A 188 -23.66 0.79 -5.42
CA ALA A 188 -22.98 -0.22 -6.21
C ALA A 188 -21.55 -0.46 -5.71
N GLU A 189 -20.94 -1.54 -6.17
CA GLU A 189 -19.57 -1.91 -5.84
C GLU A 189 -18.76 -2.14 -7.13
N VAL A 190 -17.48 -1.80 -7.10
CA VAL A 190 -16.48 -2.27 -8.07
C VAL A 190 -15.26 -2.78 -7.33
N THR A 191 -14.54 -3.73 -7.91
CA THR A 191 -13.30 -4.26 -7.32
C THR A 191 -12.10 -3.81 -8.15
N ALA A 192 -11.10 -3.23 -7.47
CA ALA A 192 -9.83 -2.85 -8.05
C ALA A 192 -8.71 -3.60 -7.31
N GLY A 193 -8.16 -4.64 -7.95
CA GLY A 193 -7.15 -5.51 -7.33
C GLY A 193 -7.69 -6.24 -6.09
N ASP A 194 -7.13 -5.95 -4.92
CA ASP A 194 -7.48 -6.57 -3.64
C ASP A 194 -8.56 -5.80 -2.85
N GLY A 195 -9.03 -4.66 -3.39
CA GLY A 195 -9.93 -3.72 -2.72
C GLY A 195 -11.31 -3.62 -3.38
N VAL A 196 -12.35 -3.60 -2.55
CA VAL A 196 -13.69 -3.16 -2.97
C VAL A 196 -13.79 -1.65 -2.80
N ILE A 197 -14.40 -0.98 -3.78
CA ILE A 197 -14.76 0.43 -3.75
C ILE A 197 -16.28 0.52 -3.76
N TRP A 198 -16.83 1.28 -2.82
CA TRP A 198 -18.27 1.54 -2.74
C TRP A 198 -18.62 2.79 -3.54
N LEU A 199 -19.69 2.70 -4.31
CA LEU A 199 -20.29 3.80 -5.05
C LEU A 199 -21.58 4.21 -4.36
N HIS A 200 -21.69 5.50 -4.04
CA HIS A 200 -22.83 6.04 -3.32
C HIS A 200 -23.41 7.26 -4.05
N GLN A 201 -24.71 7.46 -3.93
CA GLN A 201 -25.38 8.63 -4.50
C GLN A 201 -25.03 9.90 -3.71
N VAL A 202 -25.19 11.05 -4.36
CA VAL A 202 -25.21 12.34 -3.67
C VAL A 202 -26.24 12.34 -2.55
N SER A 203 -25.92 12.97 -1.42
CA SER A 203 -26.80 12.97 -0.25
C SER A 203 -26.63 14.26 0.55
N GLU A 204 -27.66 15.09 0.54
CA GLU A 204 -27.69 16.32 1.35
C GLU A 204 -27.63 16.00 2.86
N ARG A 205 -28.34 14.95 3.30
CA ARG A 205 -28.36 14.49 4.71
C ARG A 205 -26.96 14.23 5.26
N PHE A 206 -26.06 13.69 4.44
CA PHE A 206 -24.70 13.33 4.83
C PHE A 206 -23.64 14.28 4.27
N GLY A 207 -24.04 15.38 3.61
CA GLY A 207 -23.11 16.33 2.99
C GLY A 207 -22.28 15.74 1.85
N LEU A 208 -22.79 14.71 1.17
CA LEU A 208 -22.09 14.00 0.09
C LEU A 208 -22.41 14.65 -1.26
N GLN A 209 -21.38 15.08 -1.97
CA GLN A 209 -21.47 15.71 -3.29
C GLN A 209 -20.49 15.08 -4.27
N SER A 210 -20.86 15.05 -5.55
CA SER A 210 -19.95 14.60 -6.62
C SER A 210 -18.92 15.68 -6.95
N PRO A 211 -17.73 15.32 -7.49
CA PRO A 211 -16.75 16.29 -7.96
C PRO A 211 -17.30 17.20 -9.06
N GLN A 212 -18.18 16.66 -9.92
CA GLN A 212 -18.86 17.41 -10.94
C GLN A 212 -19.79 18.50 -10.37
N THR A 213 -20.52 18.21 -9.30
CA THR A 213 -21.35 19.22 -8.62
C THR A 213 -20.50 20.31 -7.98
N LEU A 214 -19.38 19.93 -7.36
CA LEU A 214 -18.49 20.86 -6.67
C LEU A 214 -17.61 21.67 -7.64
N GLY A 215 -17.46 21.22 -8.89
CA GLY A 215 -16.50 21.79 -9.84
C GLY A 215 -15.04 21.57 -9.43
N ALA A 216 -14.80 20.67 -8.46
CA ALA A 216 -13.49 20.40 -7.89
C ALA A 216 -13.42 18.96 -7.39
N CYS A 217 -12.23 18.35 -7.53
CA CYS A 217 -11.94 17.03 -7.01
C CYS A 217 -11.28 17.17 -5.64
N THR A 218 -11.97 16.76 -4.57
CA THR A 218 -11.46 16.85 -3.19
C THR A 218 -10.61 15.66 -2.78
N GLU A 219 -10.66 14.57 -3.54
CA GLU A 219 -9.96 13.31 -3.30
C GLU A 219 -9.57 12.66 -4.63
N GLY A 220 -8.39 12.07 -4.71
CA GLY A 220 -7.95 11.26 -5.84
C GLY A 220 -7.56 9.85 -5.37
N MET A 221 -7.57 8.88 -6.27
CA MET A 221 -7.21 7.51 -5.94
C MET A 221 -6.07 7.00 -6.83
N SER A 222 -5.05 6.42 -6.19
CA SER A 222 -3.92 5.77 -6.85
C SER A 222 -4.11 4.25 -6.84
N ILE A 223 -3.98 3.62 -8.00
CA ILE A 223 -4.15 2.18 -8.20
C ILE A 223 -2.86 1.62 -8.78
N ILE A 224 -2.37 0.51 -8.21
CA ILE A 224 -1.24 -0.22 -8.78
C ILE A 224 -1.78 -1.21 -9.81
N VAL A 225 -1.17 -1.22 -10.99
CA VAL A 225 -1.48 -2.14 -12.09
C VAL A 225 -0.19 -2.87 -12.50
N ASP A 226 -0.34 -4.05 -13.10
CA ASP A 226 0.81 -4.87 -13.52
C ASP A 226 1.65 -4.18 -14.60
N ASP A 227 0.98 -3.61 -15.61
CA ASP A 227 1.59 -2.87 -16.71
C ASP A 227 0.80 -1.57 -16.95
N VAL A 228 1.41 -0.44 -16.57
CA VAL A 228 0.75 0.86 -16.66
C VAL A 228 0.63 1.38 -18.10
N ASP A 229 1.55 1.03 -19.00
CA ASP A 229 1.47 1.45 -20.39
C ASP A 229 0.35 0.70 -21.11
N ALA A 230 0.21 -0.61 -20.86
CA ALA A 230 -0.88 -1.40 -21.37
C ALA A 230 -2.24 -0.91 -20.83
N HIS A 231 -2.32 -0.63 -19.52
CA HIS A 231 -3.53 -0.09 -18.91
C HIS A 231 -3.88 1.30 -19.48
N TYR A 232 -2.89 2.18 -19.66
CA TYR A 232 -3.07 3.47 -20.32
C TYR A 232 -3.62 3.33 -21.74
N GLN A 233 -3.03 2.45 -22.56
CA GLN A 233 -3.49 2.23 -23.94
C GLN A 233 -4.94 1.75 -23.98
N HIS A 234 -5.33 0.84 -23.08
CA HIS A 234 -6.72 0.41 -22.93
C HIS A 234 -7.63 1.60 -22.58
N THR A 235 -7.29 2.35 -21.53
CA THR A 235 -8.06 3.49 -21.05
C THR A 235 -8.20 4.60 -22.10
N GLU A 236 -7.13 4.90 -22.85
CA GLU A 236 -7.14 5.89 -23.93
C GLU A 236 -8.03 5.43 -25.11
N GLN A 237 -7.98 4.15 -25.49
CA GLN A 237 -8.83 3.60 -26.55
C GLN A 237 -10.32 3.66 -26.20
N GLN A 238 -10.66 3.60 -24.91
CA GLN A 238 -12.03 3.76 -24.42
C GLN A 238 -12.47 5.24 -24.31
N GLY A 239 -11.61 6.18 -24.69
CA GLY A 239 -11.94 7.61 -24.74
C GLY A 239 -11.93 8.32 -23.38
N ALA A 240 -11.14 7.83 -22.43
CA ALA A 240 -10.97 8.49 -21.14
C ALA A 240 -10.33 9.89 -21.28
N ASP A 241 -10.66 10.78 -20.35
CA ASP A 241 -10.04 12.09 -20.23
C ASP A 241 -8.66 11.95 -19.57
N ILE A 242 -7.60 11.86 -20.37
CA ILE A 242 -6.22 11.72 -19.88
C ILE A 242 -5.71 13.07 -19.38
N VAL A 243 -5.32 13.13 -18.11
CA VAL A 243 -4.71 14.32 -17.50
C VAL A 243 -3.25 14.46 -17.93
N TYR A 244 -2.50 13.36 -17.86
CA TYR A 244 -1.16 13.27 -18.40
C TYR A 244 -0.84 11.79 -18.73
N PRO A 245 -0.04 11.51 -19.78
CA PRO A 245 0.29 10.14 -20.21
C PRO A 245 1.33 9.47 -19.31
N PRO A 246 1.59 8.16 -19.48
CA PRO A 246 2.56 7.41 -18.68
C PRO A 246 3.93 8.10 -18.61
N THR A 247 4.24 8.55 -17.41
CA THR A 247 5.42 9.32 -17.07
C THR A 247 6.13 8.63 -15.91
N ASP A 248 7.45 8.48 -16.04
CA ASP A 248 8.26 7.92 -14.96
C ASP A 248 8.34 8.93 -13.82
N GLN A 249 7.82 8.56 -12.67
CA GLN A 249 7.72 9.42 -11.52
C GLN A 249 8.97 9.36 -10.66
N PRO A 250 9.35 10.48 -10.05
CA PRO A 250 10.52 10.55 -9.18
C PRO A 250 10.30 9.83 -7.86
N TYR A 251 9.23 9.03 -7.69
CA TYR A 251 8.93 8.09 -6.58
C TYR A 251 8.95 6.59 -6.98
N GLY A 252 9.43 6.24 -8.18
CA GLY A 252 9.77 4.85 -8.55
C GLY A 252 8.68 4.08 -9.26
N TYR A 253 7.70 4.80 -9.76
CA TYR A 253 6.58 4.25 -10.49
C TYR A 253 6.50 4.91 -11.85
N ARG A 254 6.10 4.15 -12.86
CA ARG A 254 5.55 4.72 -14.08
C ARG A 254 4.09 4.99 -13.80
N GLU A 255 3.62 6.22 -14.00
CA GLU A 255 2.26 6.63 -13.65
C GLU A 255 1.63 7.43 -14.78
N TYR A 256 0.34 7.26 -15.00
CA TYR A 256 -0.49 8.24 -15.71
C TYR A 256 -1.70 8.59 -14.87
N SER A 257 -2.33 9.73 -15.16
CA SER A 257 -3.60 10.10 -14.55
C SER A 257 -4.68 10.34 -15.58
N ALA A 258 -5.91 9.99 -15.20
CA ALA A 258 -7.11 10.21 -15.98
C ALA A 258 -8.24 10.73 -15.10
N ARG A 259 -9.22 11.38 -15.71
CA ARG A 259 -10.50 11.73 -15.08
C ARG A 259 -11.57 10.72 -15.46
N ASP A 260 -12.42 10.41 -14.50
CA ASP A 260 -13.66 9.69 -14.80
C ASP A 260 -14.78 10.62 -15.31
N LEU A 261 -15.96 10.03 -15.57
CA LEU A 261 -17.10 10.75 -16.14
C LEU A 261 -17.62 11.93 -15.30
N GLU A 262 -17.32 11.95 -13.99
CA GLU A 262 -17.68 13.05 -13.09
C GLU A 262 -16.46 13.84 -12.62
N GLN A 263 -15.37 13.81 -13.40
CA GLN A 263 -14.16 14.62 -13.24
C GLN A 263 -13.26 14.23 -12.04
N ARG A 264 -13.48 13.06 -11.44
CA ARG A 264 -12.63 12.55 -10.36
C ARG A 264 -11.26 12.17 -10.89
N LEU A 265 -10.21 12.50 -10.13
CA LEU A 265 -8.84 12.18 -10.50
C LEU A 265 -8.46 10.75 -10.08
N TRP A 266 -7.94 9.99 -11.04
CA TRP A 266 -7.41 8.65 -10.87
C TRP A 266 -5.97 8.62 -11.34
N SER A 267 -5.08 7.98 -10.58
CA SER A 267 -3.71 7.69 -10.96
C SER A 267 -3.50 6.19 -11.03
N PHE A 268 -2.97 5.70 -12.14
CA PHE A 268 -2.61 4.30 -12.31
C PHE A 268 -1.12 4.19 -12.45
N MET A 269 -0.52 3.21 -11.76
CA MET A 269 0.92 3.12 -11.68
C MET A 269 1.43 1.69 -11.63
N SER A 270 2.58 1.44 -12.23
CA SER A 270 3.34 0.20 -12.07
C SER A 270 4.75 0.53 -11.59
N PRO A 271 5.39 -0.31 -10.76
CA PRO A 271 6.78 -0.11 -10.40
C PRO A 271 7.65 -0.04 -11.66
N LEU A 272 8.63 0.86 -11.68
CA LEU A 272 9.66 0.85 -12.73
C LEU A 272 10.51 -0.41 -12.59
N ALA A 273 10.76 -1.12 -13.69
CA ALA A 273 11.60 -2.31 -13.75
C ALA A 273 13.07 -2.02 -13.41
#